data_AF-A0A3B9IKI7-F1
#
_entry.id   AF-A0A3B9IKI7-F1
#
_cell.length_a   1.000
_cell.length_b   1.000
_cell.length_c   1.000
_cell.angle_alpha   90.00
_cell.angle_beta   90.00
_cell.angle_gamma   90.00
#
_symmetry.space_group_name_H-M   'P 1'
#
loop_
_entity.id
_entity.type
_entity.pdbx_description
1 polymer ?
#
loop_
_entity_poly.entity_id
_entity_poly.type
_entity_poly.pdbx_seq_one_letter_code
_entity_poly.pdbx_strand_id
1 'polypeptide(L)'
;MVIILIGLAVVDTFGPVLERQIKNLSTLPDLKQVARQVGVVADLVEDSPPADRDAVLAAARRSGWVLSLAAPETADRLVTGRPEDGVFDRLTSWLFMPEDIEPPVGGWRTFLGETRVMVLKIDQGQTLLVATLDPERMILRDVSAQVPYYLLAIVTLGLLFAVFSGRVITRPLRRIAAAAAEADL
;
A
#
# COMPACT_ATOMS: atom_id res chain seq x y z
N MET A 1 -25.60 -0.40 -24.59
CA MET A 1 -24.52 -1.09 -25.33
C MET A 1 -23.31 -0.21 -25.63
N VAL A 2 -23.44 0.95 -26.29
CA VAL A 2 -22.27 1.76 -26.72
C VAL A 2 -21.33 2.16 -25.57
N ILE A 3 -21.86 2.46 -24.39
CA ILE A 3 -21.05 2.80 -23.19
C ILE A 3 -20.19 1.62 -22.75
N ILE A 4 -20.75 0.40 -22.80
CA ILE A 4 -20.05 -0.84 -22.45
C ILE A 4 -18.91 -1.09 -23.45
N LEU A 5 -19.14 -0.84 -24.75
CA LEU A 5 -18.13 -0.98 -25.79
C LEU A 5 -16.97 0.01 -25.64
N ILE A 6 -17.26 1.26 -25.26
CA ILE A 6 -16.22 2.26 -24.96
C ILE A 6 -15.41 1.86 -23.72
N GLY A 7 -16.08 1.41 -22.66
CA GLY A 7 -15.41 0.89 -21.47
C GLY A 7 -14.48 -0.28 -21.80
N LEU A 8 -14.94 -1.21 -22.65
CA LEU A 8 -14.13 -2.34 -23.11
C LEU A 8 -12.90 -1.88 -23.89
N ALA A 9 -13.06 -0.93 -24.82
CA ALA A 9 -11.95 -0.42 -25.62
C ALA A 9 -10.86 0.27 -24.77
N VAL A 10 -11.26 1.00 -23.71
CA VAL A 10 -10.31 1.61 -22.77
C VAL A 10 -9.54 0.54 -21.99
N VAL A 11 -10.24 -0.46 -21.44
CA VAL A 11 -9.59 -1.54 -20.69
C VAL A 11 -8.62 -2.32 -21.58
N ASP A 12 -9.01 -2.62 -22.82
CA ASP A 12 -8.18 -3.35 -23.78
C ASP A 12 -6.92 -2.57 -24.19
N THR A 13 -7.02 -1.24 -24.31
CA THR A 13 -5.88 -0.39 -24.71
C THR A 13 -4.92 -0.14 -23.54
N PHE A 14 -5.44 0.12 -22.34
CA PHE A 14 -4.62 0.45 -21.17
C PHE A 14 -4.18 -0.77 -20.36
N GLY A 15 -4.88 -1.89 -20.47
CA GLY A 15 -4.56 -3.15 -19.79
C GLY A 15 -3.13 -3.63 -20.06
N PRO A 16 -2.69 -3.77 -21.32
CA PRO A 16 -1.35 -4.25 -21.66
C PRO A 16 -0.23 -3.31 -21.19
N VAL A 17 -0.47 -1.99 -21.22
CA VAL A 17 0.50 -0.98 -20.74
C VAL A 17 0.67 -1.09 -19.24
N LEU A 18 -0.44 -1.22 -18.50
CA LEU A 18 -0.41 -1.45 -17.07
C LEU A 18 0.26 -2.78 -16.73
N GLU A 19 -0.13 -3.86 -17.40
CA GLU A 19 0.40 -5.20 -17.13
C GLU A 19 1.93 -5.22 -17.28
N ARG A 20 2.47 -4.52 -18.26
CA ARG A 20 3.93 -4.41 -18.47
C ARG A 20 4.62 -3.63 -17.36
N GLN A 21 4.01 -2.55 -16.89
CA GLN A 21 4.56 -1.75 -15.80
C GLN A 21 4.42 -2.46 -14.44
N ILE A 22 3.34 -3.21 -14.26
CA ILE A 22 3.07 -4.07 -13.10
C ILE A 22 4.01 -5.25 -13.08
N LYS A 23 4.29 -5.91 -14.21
CA LYS A 23 5.16 -7.10 -14.26
C LYS A 23 6.56 -6.79 -13.72
N ASN A 24 7.04 -5.58 -13.97
CA ASN A 24 8.30 -5.06 -13.44
C ASN A 24 8.24 -4.75 -11.93
N LEU A 25 7.05 -4.47 -11.39
CA LEU A 25 6.80 -4.18 -9.97
C LEU A 25 6.39 -5.44 -9.17
N SER A 26 5.82 -6.46 -9.80
CA SER A 26 5.31 -7.69 -9.18
C SER A 26 6.41 -8.67 -8.73
N THR A 27 7.64 -8.44 -9.17
CA THR A 27 8.84 -9.15 -8.71
C THR A 27 9.29 -8.73 -7.31
N LEU A 28 8.55 -7.83 -6.63
CA LEU A 28 8.92 -7.25 -5.34
C LEU A 28 8.08 -7.85 -4.19
N PRO A 29 8.69 -8.32 -3.08
CA PRO A 29 7.98 -8.82 -1.91
C PRO A 29 6.95 -7.84 -1.32
N ASP A 30 5.71 -8.31 -1.08
CA ASP A 30 4.61 -7.51 -0.52
C ASP A 30 4.85 -7.12 0.94
N LEU A 31 4.71 -5.83 1.27
CA LEU A 31 4.83 -5.31 2.64
C LEU A 31 3.90 -6.06 3.61
N LYS A 32 2.70 -6.44 3.17
CA LYS A 32 1.75 -7.20 3.99
C LYS A 32 2.24 -8.61 4.31
N GLN A 33 2.87 -9.26 3.34
CA GLN A 33 3.47 -10.58 3.53
C GLN A 33 4.66 -10.50 4.48
N VAL A 34 5.50 -9.47 4.33
CA VAL A 34 6.62 -9.20 5.23
C VAL A 34 6.13 -8.92 6.65
N ALA A 35 5.12 -8.06 6.80
CA ALA A 35 4.49 -7.78 8.09
C ALA A 35 3.99 -9.06 8.78
N ARG A 36 3.32 -9.93 8.02
CA ARG A 36 2.82 -11.20 8.52
C ARG A 36 3.96 -12.14 8.93
N GLN A 37 5.02 -12.22 8.14
CA GLN A 37 6.19 -13.05 8.46
C GLN A 37 6.91 -12.55 9.71
N VAL A 38 7.10 -11.23 9.84
CA VAL A 38 7.68 -10.62 11.04
C VAL A 38 6.77 -10.84 12.24
N GLY A 39 5.45 -10.71 12.08
CA GLY A 39 4.45 -11.01 13.11
C GLY A 39 4.56 -12.44 13.62
N VAL A 40 4.63 -13.43 12.73
CA VAL A 40 4.83 -14.85 13.12
C VAL A 40 6.13 -15.05 13.91
N VAL A 41 7.21 -14.34 13.55
CA VAL A 41 8.47 -14.42 14.32
C VAL A 41 8.31 -13.73 15.67
N ALA A 42 7.58 -12.62 15.76
CA ALA A 42 7.28 -11.94 17.01
C ALA A 42 6.50 -12.85 17.96
N ASP A 43 5.44 -13.49 17.47
CA ASP A 43 4.63 -14.44 18.23
C ASP A 43 5.50 -15.61 18.73
N LEU A 44 6.36 -16.16 17.85
CA LEU A 44 7.24 -17.26 18.22
C LEU A 44 8.27 -16.86 19.28
N VAL A 45 8.80 -15.64 19.22
CA VAL A 45 9.73 -15.11 20.21
C VAL A 45 9.04 -14.81 21.54
N GLU A 46 7.80 -14.31 21.50
CA GLU A 46 6.98 -14.06 22.69
C GLU A 46 6.65 -15.35 23.43
N ASP A 47 6.23 -16.39 22.70
CA ASP A 47 5.94 -17.73 23.25
C ASP A 47 7.20 -18.50 23.70
N SER A 48 8.39 -18.08 23.26
CA SER A 48 9.65 -18.74 23.60
C SER A 48 10.22 -18.29 24.95
N PRO A 49 10.80 -19.22 25.75
CA PRO A 49 11.57 -18.87 26.94
C PRO A 49 12.70 -17.88 26.61
N PRO A 50 13.06 -16.95 27.52
CA PRO A 50 14.10 -15.95 27.26
C PRO A 50 15.44 -16.52 26.78
N ALA A 51 15.80 -17.73 27.23
CA ALA A 51 17.02 -18.42 26.83
C ALA A 51 17.02 -18.92 25.37
N ASP A 52 15.84 -19.16 24.79
CA ASP A 52 15.67 -19.76 23.46
C ASP A 52 15.37 -18.70 22.38
N ARG A 53 15.04 -17.47 22.77
CA ARG A 53 14.73 -16.36 21.86
C ARG A 53 15.87 -16.08 20.89
N ASP A 54 17.11 -16.15 21.36
CA ASP A 54 18.29 -15.97 20.50
C ASP A 54 18.40 -17.06 19.42
N ALA A 55 17.97 -18.29 19.72
CA ALA A 55 17.96 -19.37 18.75
C ALA A 55 16.90 -19.14 17.66
N VAL A 56 15.71 -18.65 18.03
CA VAL A 56 14.65 -18.27 17.08
C VAL A 56 15.12 -17.13 16.16
N LEU A 57 15.73 -16.09 16.73
CA LEU A 57 16.28 -14.97 15.96
C LEU A 57 17.43 -15.43 15.05
N ALA A 58 18.28 -16.34 15.52
CA ALA A 58 19.35 -16.92 14.70
C ALA A 58 18.78 -17.73 13.52
N ALA A 59 17.70 -18.47 13.72
CA ALA A 59 17.01 -19.18 12.64
C ALA A 59 16.44 -18.20 11.60
N ALA A 60 15.79 -17.13 12.04
CA ALA A 60 15.27 -16.09 11.16
C ALA A 60 16.40 -15.39 10.36
N ARG A 61 17.55 -15.13 10.98
CA ARG A 61 18.74 -14.59 10.32
C ARG A 61 19.28 -15.50 9.22
N ARG A 62 19.23 -16.82 9.39
CA ARG A 62 19.62 -17.77 8.33
C ARG A 62 18.69 -17.72 7.12
N SER A 63 17.42 -17.36 7.31
CA SER A 63 16.47 -17.12 6.22
C SER A 63 16.57 -15.70 5.60
N GLY A 64 17.60 -14.93 5.96
CA GLY A 64 17.88 -13.61 5.38
C GLY A 64 17.23 -12.43 6.11
N TRP A 65 16.54 -12.67 7.24
CA TRP A 65 15.93 -11.60 8.04
C TRP A 65 16.94 -10.95 8.98
N VAL A 66 16.91 -9.63 9.10
CA VAL A 66 17.72 -8.92 10.09
C VAL A 66 16.82 -8.51 11.24
N LEU A 67 16.80 -9.33 12.29
CA LEU A 67 15.93 -9.15 13.47
C LEU A 67 16.78 -8.99 14.74
N SER A 68 16.35 -8.09 15.62
CA SER A 68 16.97 -7.84 16.92
C SER A 68 15.94 -7.47 17.98
N LEU A 69 16.21 -7.82 19.24
CA LEU A 69 15.46 -7.33 20.38
C LEU A 69 16.02 -5.98 20.82
N ALA A 70 15.13 -5.05 21.12
CA ALA A 70 15.47 -3.72 21.61
C ALA A 70 14.62 -3.37 22.83
N ALA A 71 15.17 -2.50 23.67
CA ALA A 71 14.47 -1.99 24.84
C ALA A 71 13.36 -1.00 24.41
N PRO A 72 12.29 -0.82 25.21
CA PRO A 72 11.10 -0.05 24.81
C PRO A 72 11.40 1.42 24.53
N GLU A 73 12.45 1.98 25.11
CA GLU A 73 12.93 3.36 24.87
C GLU A 73 13.43 3.56 23.43
N THR A 74 13.68 2.47 22.70
CA THR A 74 14.02 2.53 21.28
C THR A 74 12.86 3.08 20.45
N ALA A 75 11.62 2.94 20.93
CA ALA A 75 10.44 3.50 20.28
C ALA A 75 10.51 5.03 20.15
N ASP A 76 11.14 5.71 21.10
CA ASP A 76 11.25 7.18 21.10
C ASP A 76 12.22 7.70 20.04
N ARG A 77 13.08 6.82 19.50
CA ARG A 77 14.05 7.16 18.45
C ARG A 77 13.51 6.89 17.04
N LEU A 78 12.30 6.36 16.94
CA LEU A 78 11.67 6.03 15.66
C LEU A 78 11.17 7.30 14.98
N VAL A 79 11.58 7.47 13.72
CA VAL A 79 11.11 8.56 12.87
C VAL A 79 10.04 8.02 11.92
N THR A 80 8.89 8.67 11.88
CA THR A 80 7.76 8.28 11.03
C THR A 80 7.77 9.10 9.74
N GLY A 81 7.90 8.42 8.59
CA GLY A 81 8.15 9.06 7.31
C GLY A 81 9.50 9.80 7.25
N ARG A 82 9.88 10.26 6.04
CA ARG A 82 11.02 11.18 5.87
C ARG A 82 10.53 12.58 5.51
N PRO A 83 11.27 13.65 5.87
CA PRO A 83 10.94 15.02 5.43
C PRO A 83 10.91 15.18 3.91
N GLU A 84 11.65 14.32 3.21
CA GLU A 84 11.76 14.24 1.75
C GLU A 84 10.52 13.60 1.08
N ASP A 85 9.65 12.96 1.87
CA ASP A 85 8.46 12.28 1.37
C ASP A 85 7.50 13.29 0.74
N GLY A 86 7.16 13.06 -0.53
CA GLY A 86 6.18 13.88 -1.24
C GLY A 86 4.79 13.79 -0.58
N VAL A 87 3.95 14.79 -0.84
CA VAL A 87 2.53 14.78 -0.42
C VAL A 87 1.82 13.49 -0.87
N PHE A 88 2.22 12.95 -2.03
CA PHE A 88 1.70 11.70 -2.58
C PHE A 88 2.10 10.46 -1.77
N ASP A 89 3.33 10.39 -1.26
CA ASP A 89 3.79 9.27 -0.41
C ASP A 89 3.05 9.24 0.93
N ARG A 90 2.78 10.42 1.48
CA ARG A 90 1.99 10.56 2.71
C ARG A 90 0.53 10.15 2.52
N LEU A 91 -0.09 10.55 1.41
CA LEU A 91 -1.47 10.15 1.08
C LEU A 91 -1.61 8.66 0.81
N THR A 92 -0.68 8.07 0.06
CA THR A 92 -0.73 6.64 -0.26
C THR A 92 -0.50 5.78 0.99
N SER A 93 0.49 6.11 1.82
CA SER A 93 0.72 5.41 3.09
C SER A 93 -0.50 5.45 4.03
N TRP A 94 -1.26 6.54 4.02
CA TRP A 94 -2.50 6.66 4.78
C TRP A 94 -3.65 5.84 4.16
N LEU A 95 -3.85 5.94 2.84
CA LEU A 95 -4.96 5.32 2.14
C LEU A 95 -4.88 3.79 2.08
N PHE A 96 -3.68 3.24 2.16
CA PHE A 96 -3.42 1.81 1.96
C PHE A 96 -2.82 1.14 3.21
N MET A 97 -3.19 1.62 4.40
CA MET A 97 -2.90 0.91 5.64
C MET A 97 -3.57 -0.48 5.61
N PRO A 98 -2.85 -1.59 5.86
CA PRO A 98 -3.45 -2.89 6.05
C PRO A 98 -4.37 -2.86 7.28
N GLU A 99 -5.69 -3.00 7.10
CA GLU A 99 -6.67 -3.00 8.19
C GLU A 99 -6.64 -4.29 9.02
N ASP A 100 -6.13 -5.38 8.46
CA ASP A 100 -6.17 -6.73 9.05
C ASP A 100 -4.92 -7.11 9.85
N ILE A 101 -3.98 -6.18 10.06
CA ILE A 101 -2.75 -6.42 10.80
C ILE A 101 -2.56 -5.29 11.81
N GLU A 102 -2.27 -5.66 13.06
CA GLU A 102 -1.98 -4.67 14.10
C GLU A 102 -0.80 -3.78 13.66
N PRO A 103 -0.95 -2.45 13.69
CA PRO A 103 0.07 -1.58 13.14
C PRO A 103 1.35 -1.67 13.97
N PRO A 104 2.53 -1.78 13.32
CA PRO A 104 3.79 -1.75 14.02
C PRO A 104 3.98 -0.42 14.76
N VAL A 105 4.82 -0.42 15.79
CA VAL A 105 5.19 0.77 16.55
C VAL A 105 5.85 1.78 15.61
N GLY A 106 5.28 3.00 15.55
CA GLY A 106 5.72 4.04 14.61
C GLY A 106 5.10 3.93 13.21
N GLY A 107 4.30 2.90 12.94
CA GLY A 107 3.59 2.69 11.68
C GLY A 107 4.41 1.99 10.59
N TRP A 108 3.81 1.87 9.40
CA TRP A 108 4.34 1.07 8.29
C TRP A 108 5.55 1.68 7.57
N ARG A 109 5.87 2.94 7.89
CA ARG A 109 6.97 3.72 7.33
C ARG A 109 7.79 4.33 8.46
N THR A 110 8.46 3.46 9.20
CA THR A 110 9.32 3.86 10.30
C THR A 110 10.78 3.69 9.94
N PHE A 111 11.60 4.62 10.43
CA PHE A 111 13.03 4.64 10.22
C PHE A 111 13.74 4.74 11.56
N LEU A 112 14.85 3.99 11.68
CA LEU A 112 15.83 4.14 12.73
C LEU A 112 17.11 4.66 12.08
N GLY A 113 17.36 5.97 12.19
CA GLY A 113 18.34 6.67 11.36
C GLY A 113 17.90 6.66 9.89
N GLU A 114 18.76 6.18 9.00
CA GLU A 114 18.44 6.05 7.57
C GLU A 114 17.80 4.71 7.21
N THR A 115 17.80 3.75 8.14
CA THR A 115 17.35 2.39 7.83
C THR A 115 15.86 2.24 8.10
N ARG A 116 15.12 1.70 7.12
CA ARG A 116 13.70 1.38 7.32
C ARG A 116 13.60 0.19 8.27
N VAL A 117 12.76 0.32 9.29
CA VAL A 117 12.54 -0.73 10.29
C VAL A 117 11.05 -0.94 10.49
N MET A 118 10.69 -2.15 10.89
CA MET A 118 9.37 -2.50 11.39
C MET A 118 9.53 -2.96 12.83
N VAL A 119 8.79 -2.33 13.74
CA VAL A 119 8.94 -2.56 15.17
C VAL A 119 7.65 -3.13 15.72
N LEU A 120 7.72 -4.30 16.35
CA LEU A 120 6.58 -4.94 17.01
C LEU A 120 6.84 -4.98 18.51
N LYS A 121 5.78 -4.81 19.30
CA LYS A 121 5.84 -5.03 20.74
C LYS A 121 5.70 -6.52 21.00
N ILE A 122 6.55 -7.03 21.88
CA ILE A 122 6.44 -8.38 22.44
C ILE A 122 6.45 -8.26 23.98
N ASP A 123 6.03 -9.30 24.69
CA ASP A 123 5.98 -9.32 26.15
C ASP A 123 5.16 -8.16 26.73
N GLN A 124 3.94 -7.95 26.21
CA GLN A 124 3.07 -6.84 26.62
C GLN A 124 3.71 -5.43 26.47
N GLY A 125 4.74 -5.31 25.60
CA GLY A 125 5.44 -4.05 25.33
C GLY A 125 6.68 -3.79 26.18
N GLN A 126 7.16 -4.77 26.94
CA GLN A 126 8.43 -4.67 27.67
C GLN A 126 9.65 -4.86 26.77
N THR A 127 9.49 -5.55 25.64
CA THR A 127 10.56 -5.74 24.65
C THR A 127 10.03 -5.37 23.26
N LEU A 128 10.89 -4.83 22.42
CA LEU A 128 10.59 -4.52 21.03
C LEU A 128 11.32 -5.50 20.12
N LEU A 129 10.60 -6.12 19.19
CA LEU A 129 11.21 -6.81 18.06
C LEU A 129 11.42 -5.79 16.93
N VAL A 130 12.68 -5.53 16.60
CA VAL A 130 13.07 -4.66 15.50
C VAL A 130 13.45 -5.52 14.30
N ALA A 131 12.64 -5.44 13.25
CA ALA A 131 12.92 -6.03 11.95
C ALA A 131 13.49 -4.95 11.01
N THR A 132 14.76 -5.10 10.64
CA THR A 132 15.41 -4.22 9.67
C THR A 132 15.03 -4.63 8.25
N LEU A 133 14.45 -3.67 7.53
CA LEU A 133 14.00 -3.81 6.15
C LEU A 133 15.10 -3.22 5.26
N ASP A 134 16.09 -4.04 4.93
CA ASP A 134 17.21 -3.63 4.08
C ASP A 134 16.76 -3.52 2.61
N PRO A 135 16.81 -2.32 1.98
CA PRO A 135 16.38 -2.13 0.59
C PRO A 135 17.15 -2.97 -0.43
N GLU A 136 18.42 -3.32 -0.15
CA GLU A 136 19.24 -4.10 -1.08
C GLU A 136 18.94 -5.60 -1.04
N ARG A 137 18.42 -6.10 0.09
CA ARG A 137 18.11 -7.53 0.30
C ARG A 137 16.63 -7.83 0.22
N MET A 138 15.80 -6.86 0.57
CA MET A 138 14.36 -6.89 0.48
C MET A 138 13.95 -5.69 -0.36
N ILE A 139 13.88 -5.88 -1.67
CA ILE A 139 13.25 -4.90 -2.55
C ILE A 139 11.75 -4.98 -2.28
N LEU A 140 11.31 -4.36 -1.18
CA LEU A 140 9.93 -4.37 -0.76
C LEU A 140 9.10 -3.63 -1.77
N ARG A 141 7.94 -4.21 -2.09
CA ARG A 141 6.86 -3.52 -2.74
C ARG A 141 6.45 -2.39 -1.81
N ASP A 142 6.90 -1.18 -2.11
CA ASP A 142 6.21 -0.02 -1.57
C ASP A 142 4.76 -0.11 -2.04
N VAL A 143 3.87 0.25 -1.14
CA VAL A 143 2.41 0.29 -1.29
C VAL A 143 1.96 0.93 -2.61
N SER A 144 2.83 1.73 -3.23
CA SER A 144 2.74 2.29 -4.58
C SER A 144 2.39 1.28 -5.69
N ALA A 145 2.73 -0.01 -5.58
CA ALA A 145 2.42 -0.95 -6.67
C ALA A 145 0.94 -1.37 -6.76
N GLN A 146 0.08 -1.02 -5.79
CA GLN A 146 -1.39 -1.16 -5.94
C GLN A 146 -2.05 0.09 -6.54
N VAL A 147 -1.37 1.23 -6.49
CA VAL A 147 -1.83 2.51 -7.05
C VAL A 147 -2.20 2.42 -8.53
N PRO A 148 -1.51 1.66 -9.41
CA PRO A 148 -1.87 1.58 -10.82
C PRO A 148 -3.29 1.06 -11.04
N TYR A 149 -3.73 0.05 -10.27
CA TYR A 149 -5.08 -0.52 -10.40
C TYR A 149 -6.16 0.46 -9.97
N TYR A 150 -5.97 1.16 -8.86
CA TYR A 150 -6.93 2.18 -8.40
C TYR A 150 -6.94 3.41 -9.30
N LEU A 151 -5.79 3.81 -9.84
CA LEU A 151 -5.70 4.92 -10.78
C LEU A 151 -6.39 4.56 -12.09
N LEU A 152 -6.21 3.33 -12.59
CA LEU A 152 -6.98 2.81 -13.71
C LEU A 152 -8.49 2.79 -13.41
N ALA A 153 -8.89 2.34 -12.22
CA ALA A 153 -10.29 2.34 -11.80
C ALA A 153 -10.89 3.77 -11.77
N ILE A 154 -10.16 4.74 -11.21
CA ILE A 154 -10.57 6.15 -11.17
C ILE A 154 -10.67 6.74 -12.58
N VAL A 155 -9.67 6.50 -13.43
CA VAL A 155 -9.68 6.98 -14.82
C VAL A 155 -10.84 6.37 -15.60
N THR A 156 -11.03 5.06 -15.47
CA THR A 156 -12.11 4.32 -16.13
C THR A 156 -13.47 4.82 -15.64
N LEU A 157 -13.66 4.96 -14.34
CA LEU A 157 -14.89 5.47 -13.74
C LEU A 157 -15.16 6.91 -14.18
N GLY A 158 -14.16 7.79 -14.13
CA GLY A 158 -14.28 9.18 -14.57
C GLY A 158 -14.67 9.30 -16.04
N LEU A 159 -14.09 8.46 -16.89
CA LEU A 159 -14.39 8.44 -18.33
C LEU A 159 -15.81 7.91 -18.59
N LEU A 160 -16.21 6.83 -17.92
CA LEU A 160 -17.58 6.31 -17.99
C LEU A 160 -18.60 7.36 -17.49
N PHE A 161 -18.30 8.05 -16.40
CA PHE A 161 -19.16 9.08 -15.84
C PHE A 161 -19.30 10.30 -16.76
N ALA A 162 -18.20 10.74 -17.37
CA ALA A 162 -18.21 11.83 -18.35
C ALA A 162 -19.06 11.48 -19.57
N VAL A 163 -18.90 10.27 -20.12
CA VAL A 163 -19.70 9.78 -21.26
C VAL A 163 -21.18 9.66 -20.88
N PHE A 164 -21.48 9.11 -19.71
CA PHE A 164 -22.84 8.98 -19.20
C PHE A 164 -23.51 10.36 -19.05
N SER A 165 -22.86 11.29 -18.36
CA SER A 165 -23.39 12.63 -18.10
C SER A 165 -23.69 13.38 -19.41
N GLY A 166 -22.73 13.46 -20.32
CA GLY A 166 -22.91 14.19 -21.58
C GLY A 166 -24.02 13.61 -22.47
N ARG A 167 -24.18 12.29 -22.47
CA ARG A 167 -25.09 11.61 -23.41
C ARG A 167 -26.48 11.39 -22.84
N VAL A 168 -26.59 11.05 -21.56
CA VAL A 168 -27.86 10.72 -20.89
C VAL A 168 -28.50 11.96 -20.26
N ILE A 169 -27.69 12.88 -19.73
CA ILE A 169 -28.22 14.05 -19.01
C ILE A 169 -28.16 15.29 -19.91
N THR A 170 -26.98 15.67 -20.38
CA THR A 170 -26.78 16.97 -21.03
C THR A 170 -27.42 17.04 -22.42
N ARG A 171 -27.33 15.99 -23.24
CA ARG A 171 -27.90 15.97 -24.60
C ARG A 171 -29.44 16.07 -24.62
N PRO A 172 -30.20 15.29 -23.82
CA PRO A 172 -31.65 15.41 -23.77
C PRO A 172 -32.11 16.77 -23.25
N LEU A 173 -31.49 17.29 -22.19
CA LEU A 173 -31.79 18.63 -21.68
C LEU A 173 -31.58 19.72 -22.73
N ARG A 174 -30.48 19.64 -23.50
CA ARG A 174 -30.25 20.55 -24.64
C ARG A 174 -31.33 20.46 -25.70
N ARG A 175 -31.85 19.27 -26.00
CA ARG A 175 -32.94 19.10 -26.97
C ARG A 175 -34.25 19.70 -26.47
N ILE A 176 -34.59 19.49 -25.20
CA ILE A 176 -35.81 20.06 -24.60
C ILE A 176 -35.70 21.59 -24.54
N ALA A 177 -34.55 22.12 -24.13
CA ALA A 177 -34.31 23.57 -24.10
C ALA A 177 -34.40 24.21 -25.50
N ALA A 178 -33.85 23.54 -26.52
CA ALA A 178 -33.96 24.02 -27.90
C ALA A 178 -35.40 24.00 -28.41
N ALA A 179 -36.14 22.91 -28.16
CA ALA A 179 -37.55 22.80 -28.54
C ALA A 179 -38.44 23.82 -27.82
N ALA A 180 -38.14 24.12 -26.54
CA ALA A 180 -38.85 25.16 -25.80
C ALA A 180 -38.56 26.56 -26.36
N ALA A 181 -37.31 26.84 -26.75
CA ALA A 181 -36.93 28.12 -27.36
C ALA A 181 -37.56 28.35 -28.74
N GLU A 182 -37.75 27.29 -29.53
CA GLU A 182 -38.48 27.35 -30.81
C GLU A 182 -39.99 27.50 -30.64
N ALA A 183 -40.56 27.00 -29.54
CA ALA A 183 -41.99 27.08 -29.26
C ALA A 183 -42.43 28.42 -28.63
N ASP A 184 -41.48 29.23 -28.15
CA ASP A 184 -41.69 30.56 -27.56
C ASP A 184 -41.54 31.71 -28.60
N LEU A 185 -41.28 31.35 -29.87
CA LEU A 185 -41.27 32.23 -31.06
C LEU A 185 -42.56 32.06 -31.87
#